data_AF-A0A355E8J6-F1
#
_entry.id   AF-A0A355E8J6-F1
#
_cell.length_a   1.000
_cell.length_b   1.000
_cell.length_c   1.000
_cell.angle_alpha   90.00
_cell.angle_beta   90.00
_cell.angle_gamma   90.00
#
_symmetry.space_group_name_H-M   'P 1'
#
loop_
_entity.id
_entity.type
_entity.pdbx_description
1 polymer ?
#
loop_
_entity_poly.entity_id
_entity_poly.type
_entity_poly.pdbx_seq_one_letter_code
_entity_poly.pdbx_strand_id
1 'polypeptide(L)'
;MPIEDFSDPAKRAAWIREKGLKVFSLHSPLHPATEIDLFSEAPLDFERALAAAMRRDLAPGVEAVFVDLESLLKLKRRAGRPVDLLDIERLEALRRSADG
;
A
#
# COMPACT_ATOMS: atom_id res chain seq x y z
N MET A 1 20.17 0.19 -0.19
CA MET A 1 19.98 1.54 0.36
C MET A 1 19.43 1.36 1.76
N PRO A 2 20.09 1.91 2.80
CA PRO A 2 19.68 1.70 4.18
C PRO A 2 18.34 2.40 4.47
N ILE A 3 17.55 1.88 5.42
CA ILE A 3 16.24 2.45 5.79
C ILE A 3 16.38 3.82 6.46
N GLU A 4 17.51 4.07 7.11
CA GLU A 4 17.87 5.34 7.73
C GLU A 4 17.92 6.46 6.69
N ASP A 5 18.42 6.17 5.48
CA ASP A 5 18.44 7.15 4.40
C ASP A 5 17.03 7.47 3.88
N PHE A 6 16.09 6.52 3.97
CA PHE A 6 14.70 6.76 3.58
C PHE A 6 13.98 7.69 4.56
N SER A 7 14.40 7.71 5.83
CA SER A 7 13.85 8.63 6.83
C SER A 7 14.25 10.09 6.59
N ASP A 8 15.37 10.33 5.89
CA ASP A 8 15.81 11.65 5.46
C ASP A 8 14.93 12.18 4.29
N PRO A 9 14.12 13.24 4.53
CA PRO A 9 13.22 13.78 3.51
C PRO A 9 13.96 14.34 2.29
N ALA A 10 15.17 14.86 2.43
CA ALA A 10 15.93 15.41 1.32
C ALA A 10 16.42 14.30 0.38
N LYS A 11 16.93 13.20 0.94
CA LYS A 11 17.33 12.01 0.17
C LYS A 11 16.13 11.36 -0.51
N ARG A 12 15.03 11.17 0.22
CA ARG A 12 13.79 10.60 -0.33
C ARG A 12 13.26 11.45 -1.49
N ALA A 13 13.21 12.77 -1.34
CA ALA A 13 12.80 13.69 -2.40
C ALA A 13 13.71 13.62 -3.63
N ALA A 14 15.04 13.51 -3.43
CA ALA A 14 15.98 13.33 -4.53
C ALA A 14 15.70 12.01 -5.29
N TRP A 15 15.45 10.90 -4.60
CA TRP A 15 15.14 9.63 -5.27
C TRP A 15 13.82 9.65 -6.02
N ILE A 16 12.80 10.30 -5.49
CA ILE A 16 11.52 10.48 -6.21
C ILE A 16 11.76 11.27 -7.49
N ARG A 17 12.44 12.41 -7.42
CA ARG A 17 12.70 13.29 -8.57
C ARG A 17 13.62 12.67 -9.61
N GLU A 18 14.72 12.06 -9.17
CA GLU A 18 15.82 11.64 -10.06
C GLU A 18 15.68 10.19 -10.53
N LYS A 19 15.09 9.33 -9.70
CA LYS A 19 14.94 7.89 -10.00
C LYS A 19 13.49 7.48 -10.24
N GLY A 20 12.54 8.40 -10.09
CA GLY A 20 11.11 8.07 -10.15
C GLY A 20 10.69 7.06 -9.08
N LEU A 21 11.37 7.03 -7.93
CA LEU A 21 11.13 6.03 -6.89
C LEU A 21 9.71 6.20 -6.31
N LYS A 22 8.85 5.20 -6.54
CA LYS A 22 7.47 5.18 -6.01
C LYS A 22 7.36 4.41 -4.70
N VAL A 23 8.10 3.31 -4.61
CA VAL A 23 8.09 2.37 -3.49
C VAL A 23 9.52 2.04 -3.13
N PHE A 24 9.79 1.96 -1.84
CA PHE A 24 11.05 1.52 -1.25
C PHE A 24 10.82 0.17 -0.56
N SER A 25 11.49 -0.87 -1.04
CA SER A 25 11.29 -2.24 -0.57
C SER A 25 12.33 -2.63 0.48
N LEU A 26 11.84 -3.21 1.57
CA LEU A 26 12.62 -3.75 2.67
C LEU A 26 12.63 -5.28 2.60
N HIS A 27 13.82 -5.86 2.74
CA HIS A 27 14.01 -7.31 2.74
C HIS A 27 14.67 -7.74 4.05
N SER A 28 14.21 -8.87 4.60
CA SER A 28 14.81 -9.50 5.77
C SER A 28 15.49 -10.80 5.36
N PRO A 29 16.79 -10.98 5.63
CA PRO A 29 17.46 -12.27 5.43
C PRO A 29 16.86 -13.39 6.29
N LEU A 30 16.28 -13.04 7.44
CA LEU A 30 15.60 -13.99 8.34
C LEU A 30 14.19 -14.35 7.85
N HIS A 31 13.57 -13.47 7.06
CA HIS A 31 12.23 -13.68 6.48
C HIS A 31 12.23 -13.32 4.98
N PRO A 32 12.83 -14.16 4.12
CA PRO A 32 13.02 -13.82 2.71
C PRO A 32 11.72 -13.64 1.91
N ALA A 33 10.63 -14.25 2.37
CA ALA A 33 9.31 -14.20 1.72
C ALA A 33 8.42 -13.04 2.20
N THR A 34 8.89 -12.19 3.12
CA THR A 34 8.10 -11.09 3.70
C THR A 34 8.72 -9.74 3.35
N GLU A 35 8.78 -9.45 2.06
CA GLU A 35 9.15 -8.12 1.57
C GLU A 35 8.12 -7.09 2.06
N ILE A 36 8.61 -5.93 2.52
CA ILE A 36 7.77 -4.81 2.95
C ILE A 36 8.01 -3.63 2.04
N ASP A 37 6.95 -3.24 1.33
CA ASP A 37 6.94 -2.10 0.42
C ASP A 37 6.46 -0.84 1.13
N LEU A 38 7.29 0.20 1.13
CA LEU A 38 6.96 1.53 1.67
C LEU A 38 6.76 2.52 0.54
N PHE A 39 5.61 3.19 0.47
CA PHE A 39 5.43 4.28 -0.49
C PHE A 39 6.40 5.43 -0.19
N SER A 40 7.09 5.94 -1.20
CA SER A 40 8.02 7.06 -1.07
C SER A 40 7.32 8.39 -0.78
N GLU A 41 6.06 8.51 -1.20
CA GLU A 41 5.13 9.58 -0.87
C GLU A 41 3.76 8.99 -0.59
N ALA A 42 2.97 9.62 0.29
CA ALA A 42 1.63 9.16 0.58
C ALA A 42 0.77 9.17 -0.72
N PRO A 43 0.25 8.01 -1.17
CA PRO A 43 -0.48 7.94 -2.44
C PRO A 43 -1.93 8.43 -2.31
N LEU A 44 -2.36 8.69 -1.07
CA LEU A 44 -3.67 9.16 -0.64
C LEU A 44 -3.46 10.23 0.45
N ASP A 45 -4.51 11.00 0.74
CA ASP A 45 -4.58 11.76 1.99
C ASP A 45 -4.55 10.78 3.17
N PHE A 46 -3.47 10.81 3.94
CA PHE A 46 -3.21 9.81 4.98
C PHE A 46 -4.24 9.87 6.11
N GLU A 47 -4.55 11.07 6.60
CA GLU A 47 -5.50 11.25 7.71
C GLU A 47 -6.89 10.78 7.32
N ARG A 48 -7.35 11.14 6.11
CA ARG A 48 -8.63 10.68 5.59
C ARG A 48 -8.65 9.15 5.38
N ALA A 49 -7.58 8.60 4.82
CA ALA A 49 -7.48 7.16 4.57
C ALA A 49 -7.44 6.37 5.88
N LEU A 50 -6.73 6.87 6.90
CA LEU A 50 -6.63 6.25 8.22
C LEU A 50 -7.97 6.31 8.96
N ALA A 51 -8.70 7.43 8.86
CA ALA A 51 -10.01 7.57 9.47
C ALA A 51 -11.06 6.61 8.86
N ALA A 52 -10.95 6.30 7.57
CA ALA A 52 -11.84 5.37 6.87
C ALA A 52 -11.37 3.91 6.93
N ALA A 53 -10.16 3.64 7.44
CA ALA A 53 -9.51 2.34 7.38
C ALA A 53 -10.31 1.25 8.13
N MET A 54 -10.20 0.03 7.63
CA MET A 54 -10.74 -1.17 8.26
C MET A 54 -9.69 -1.78 9.18
N ARG A 55 -10.09 -2.16 10.40
CA ARG A 55 -9.23 -2.90 11.33
C ARG A 55 -9.71 -4.34 11.45
N ARG A 56 -8.79 -5.30 11.34
CA ARG A 56 -9.10 -6.73 11.43
C ARG A 56 -7.96 -7.48 12.12
N ASP A 57 -8.32 -8.46 12.93
CA ASP A 57 -7.35 -9.40 13.50
C ASP A 57 -6.87 -10.38 12.41
N LEU A 58 -5.57 -10.41 12.17
CA LEU A 58 -4.92 -11.39 11.29
C LEU A 58 -4.56 -12.68 12.02
N ALA A 59 -4.30 -12.57 13.32
CA ALA A 59 -4.01 -13.67 14.23
C ALA A 59 -4.42 -13.25 15.66
N PRO A 60 -4.50 -14.18 16.62
CA PRO A 60 -4.81 -13.84 18.01
C PRO A 60 -3.88 -12.75 18.56
N GLY A 61 -4.43 -11.58 18.88
CA GLY A 61 -3.69 -10.43 19.39
C GLY A 61 -2.92 -9.62 18.32
N VAL A 62 -3.11 -9.89 17.04
CA VAL A 62 -2.45 -9.18 15.92
C VAL A 62 -3.51 -8.48 15.07
N GLU A 63 -3.79 -7.22 15.41
CA GLU A 63 -4.63 -6.34 14.60
C GLU A 63 -3.82 -5.76 13.43
N ALA A 64 -4.38 -5.79 12.23
CA ALA A 64 -3.88 -5.07 11.07
C ALA A 64 -4.89 -4.04 10.59
N VAL A 65 -4.34 -2.92 10.10
CA VAL A 65 -5.10 -1.80 9.53
C VAL A 65 -5.02 -1.89 8.01
N PHE A 66 -6.17 -1.97 7.38
CA PHE A 66 -6.34 -2.06 5.94
C PHE A 66 -6.98 -0.78 5.43
N VAL A 67 -6.48 -0.28 4.31
CA VAL A 67 -7.17 0.78 3.57
C VAL A 67 -8.59 0.31 3.21
N ASP A 68 -9.56 1.23 3.20
CA ASP A 68 -10.92 0.90 2.80
C ASP A 68 -10.99 0.48 1.32
N LEU A 69 -12.09 -0.19 0.96
CA LEU A 69 -12.27 -0.72 -0.39
C LEU A 69 -12.26 0.37 -1.48
N GLU A 70 -12.86 1.54 -1.22
CA GLU A 70 -12.91 2.62 -2.19
C GLU A 70 -11.51 3.19 -2.46
N SER A 71 -10.75 3.41 -1.39
CA SER A 71 -9.35 3.86 -1.46
C SER A 71 -8.44 2.80 -2.10
N LEU A 72 -8.65 1.51 -1.84
CA LEU A 72 -7.91 0.43 -2.52
C LEU A 72 -8.16 0.42 -4.03
N LEU A 73 -9.42 0.57 -4.45
CA LEU A 73 -9.78 0.64 -5.87
C LEU A 73 -9.15 1.88 -6.54
N LYS A 74 -9.12 3.04 -5.87
CA LYS A 74 -8.42 4.24 -6.37
C LYS A 74 -6.94 3.99 -6.59
N LEU A 75 -6.27 3.35 -5.62
CA LEU A 75 -4.86 2.99 -5.73
C LEU A 75 -4.58 2.06 -6.92
N LYS A 76 -5.37 0.99 -7.05
CA LYS A 76 -5.24 0.03 -8.16
C LYS A 76 -5.47 0.68 -9.52
N ARG A 77 -6.50 1.53 -9.66
CA ARG A 77 -6.78 2.25 -10.91
C ARG A 77 -5.65 3.20 -11.29
N ARG A 78 -5.03 3.88 -10.32
CA ARG A 78 -3.88 4.76 -10.54
C ARG A 78 -2.62 3.99 -10.94
N ALA A 79 -2.42 2.78 -10.40
CA ALA A 79 -1.28 1.93 -10.74
C ALA A 79 -1.41 1.33 -12.15
N GLY A 80 -2.62 0.88 -12.52
CA GLY A 80 -2.97 0.50 -13.89
C GLY A 80 -2.23 -0.72 -14.45
N ARG A 81 -1.60 -1.54 -13.60
CA ARG A 81 -0.93 -2.77 -14.07
C ARG A 81 -2.00 -3.79 -14.49
N PRO A 82 -1.71 -4.71 -15.43
CA PRO A 82 -2.67 -5.74 -15.84
C PRO A 82 -3.27 -6.55 -14.67
N VAL A 83 -2.45 -6.84 -13.65
CA VAL A 83 -2.92 -7.51 -12.42
C VAL A 83 -3.86 -6.65 -11.60
N ASP A 84 -3.65 -5.33 -11.54
CA ASP A 84 -4.52 -4.42 -10.79
C ASP A 84 -5.91 -4.33 -11.42
N LEU A 85 -6.01 -4.41 -12.75
CA LEU A 85 -7.29 -4.43 -13.47
C LEU A 85 -8.12 -5.66 -13.12
N LEU A 86 -7.48 -6.84 -13.08
CA LEU A 86 -8.13 -8.07 -12.66
C LEU A 86 -8.56 -8.03 -11.19
N ASP A 87 -7.72 -7.45 -10.33
CA ASP A 87 -8.07 -7.27 -8.92
C ASP A 87 -9.27 -6.32 -8.73
N ILE A 88 -9.34 -5.23 -9.50
CA ILE A 88 -10.49 -4.31 -9.49
C ILE A 88 -11.77 -5.06 -9.84
N GLU A 89 -11.76 -5.85 -10.91
CA GLU A 89 -12.93 -6.62 -11.33
C GLU A 89 -13.43 -7.57 -10.23
N ARG A 90 -12.49 -8.31 -9.60
CA ARG A 90 -12.78 -9.23 -8.50
C ARG A 90 -13.34 -8.52 -7.27
N LEU A 91 -12.70 -7.42 -6.86
CA LEU A 91 -13.12 -6.63 -5.71
C LEU A 91 -14.52 -6.02 -5.91
N GLU A 92 -14.81 -5.56 -7.12
CA GLU A 92 -16.15 -5.04 -7.45
C GLU A 92 -17.21 -6.14 -7.49
N ALA A 93 -16.87 -7.35 -7.93
CA ALA A 93 -17.76 -8.50 -7.85
C ALA A 93 -18.08 -8.89 -6.41
N LEU A 94 -17.06 -8.97 -5.54
CA LEU A 94 -17.25 -9.26 -4.11
C LEU A 94 -18.14 -8.24 -3.42
N ARG A 95 -18.00 -6.95 -3.73
CA ARG A 95 -18.88 -5.89 -3.20
C ARG A 95 -20.35 -6.13 -3.59
N ARG A 96 -20.63 -6.40 -4.87
CA ARG A 96 -22.00 -6.66 -5.34
C ARG A 96 -22.64 -7.87 -4.66
N SER A 97 -21.86 -8.91 -4.37
CA SER A 97 -22.33 -10.11 -3.68
C SER A 97 -22.54 -9.92 -2.17
N ALA A 98 -21.91 -8.92 -1.55
CA ALA A 98 -22.09 -8.60 -0.14
C ALA A 98 -23.27 -7.65 0.12
N ASP A 99 -23.66 -6.87 -0.90
CA ASP A 99 -24.75 -5.88 -0.83
C ASP A 99 -26.14 -6.45 -1.18
N GLY A 100 -26.24 -7.74 -1.55
CA GLY A 100 -27.49 -8.44 -1.91
C GLY A 100 -27.83 -9.57 -0.96
#